data_AF-A0A4Y5SJY1-F1
#
_entry.id   AF-A0A4Y5SJY1-F1
#
_cell.length_a   1.000
_cell.length_b   1.000
_cell.length_c   1.000
_cell.angle_alpha   90.00
_cell.angle_beta   90.00
_cell.angle_gamma   90.00
#
_symmetry.space_group_name_H-M   'P 1'
#
loop_
_entity.id
_entity.type
_entity.pdbx_description
1 polymer ?
#
loop_
_entity_poly.entity_id
_entity_poly.type
_entity_poly.pdbx_seq_one_letter_code
_entity_poly.pdbx_strand_id
1 'polypeptide(L)'
;MELKAKVESIISGWMDGKRCTYARVRCEILSNCTRPVERALKSIGMRFTRLTDPDPYLLVSSGEDLYDRGKFLTVIELTDGLGRLFYLAASDVPVSLKEIPHPEFVLAFRVKRREGFRALLDVIGRKRIGGIRHKHRSLLNFLISFVGSLLLSSAVNIEGYWGQATLMLLLALAIFIILDYPFSLLYIKGVEVIQNPEPSAKVFVIKVKRAEKKRSS
;
A
#
# COMPACT_ATOMS: atom_id res chain seq x y z
N MET A 1 28.63 -17.50 -15.15
CA MET A 1 28.08 -16.21 -15.65
C MET A 1 26.54 -16.26 -15.73
N GLU A 2 25.93 -17.42 -16.01
CA GLU A 2 24.47 -17.63 -16.09
C GLU A 2 23.69 -17.44 -14.78
N LEU A 3 24.29 -17.74 -13.61
CA LEU A 3 23.60 -17.60 -12.32
C LEU A 3 23.29 -16.13 -11.97
N LYS A 4 24.12 -15.16 -12.40
CA LYS A 4 23.84 -13.73 -12.22
C LYS A 4 22.70 -13.26 -13.11
N ALA A 5 22.68 -13.66 -14.38
CA ALA A 5 21.60 -13.35 -15.32
C ALA A 5 20.26 -13.99 -14.90
N LYS A 6 20.30 -15.21 -14.34
CA LYS A 6 19.10 -15.91 -13.84
C LYS A 6 18.54 -15.23 -12.58
N VAL A 7 19.41 -14.78 -11.68
CA VAL A 7 19.01 -14.01 -10.48
C VAL A 7 18.52 -12.61 -10.86
N GLU A 8 19.14 -11.93 -11.81
CA GLU A 8 18.65 -10.66 -12.36
C GLU A 8 17.30 -10.82 -13.07
N SER A 9 17.06 -11.92 -13.77
CA SER A 9 15.76 -12.20 -14.40
C SER A 9 14.65 -12.46 -13.38
N ILE A 10 14.96 -13.18 -12.29
CA ILE A 10 14.02 -13.45 -11.19
C ILE A 10 13.75 -12.17 -10.38
N ILE A 11 14.75 -11.31 -10.20
CA ILE A 11 14.61 -9.99 -9.56
C ILE A 11 13.83 -9.03 -10.46
N SER A 12 14.09 -9.04 -11.78
CA SER A 12 13.36 -8.22 -12.77
C SER A 12 11.87 -8.60 -12.85
N GLY A 13 11.55 -9.91 -12.78
CA GLY A 13 10.17 -10.38 -12.73
C GLY A 13 9.44 -10.09 -11.41
N TRP A 14 10.18 -9.80 -10.33
CA TRP A 14 9.62 -9.30 -9.06
C TRP A 14 9.52 -7.76 -9.02
N MET A 15 10.10 -7.07 -10.01
CA MET A 15 10.33 -5.62 -10.09
C MET A 15 9.39 -4.85 -11.05
N ASP A 16 8.38 -5.47 -11.66
CA ASP A 16 7.49 -4.80 -12.63
C ASP A 16 6.48 -3.80 -11.99
N GLY A 17 6.79 -3.22 -10.83
CA GLY A 17 5.98 -2.18 -10.21
C GLY A 17 6.72 -1.36 -9.16
N LYS A 18 6.34 -0.09 -9.05
CA LYS A 18 6.87 0.86 -8.07
C LYS A 18 6.29 0.56 -6.69
N ARG A 19 7.06 0.75 -5.62
CA ARG A 19 6.56 0.56 -4.25
C ARG A 19 5.98 1.87 -3.75
N CYS A 20 4.70 1.90 -3.40
CA CYS A 20 4.06 3.05 -2.78
C CYS A 20 3.78 2.77 -1.31
N THR A 21 4.28 3.61 -0.40
CA THR A 21 3.98 3.52 1.02
C THR A 21 3.01 4.64 1.40
N TYR A 22 1.91 4.28 2.04
CA TYR A 22 0.93 5.22 2.58
C TYR A 22 0.91 5.11 4.11
N ALA A 23 1.17 6.23 4.78
CA ALA A 23 1.09 6.33 6.23
C ALA A 23 0.04 7.37 6.61
N ARG A 24 -0.80 7.04 7.59
CA ARG A 24 -1.72 8.01 8.20
C ARG A 24 -1.30 8.26 9.63
N VAL A 25 -1.17 9.52 10.00
CA VAL A 25 -0.84 9.96 11.35
C VAL A 25 -2.01 10.77 11.87
N ARG A 26 -2.54 10.37 13.03
CA ARG A 26 -3.55 11.14 13.73
C ARG A 26 -2.89 12.08 14.72
N CYS A 27 -3.24 13.35 14.62
CA CYS A 27 -2.66 14.44 15.39
C CYS A 27 -3.75 15.05 16.26
N GLU A 28 -3.40 15.57 17.43
CA GLU A 28 -4.32 16.41 18.20
C GLU A 28 -4.55 17.75 17.49
N ILE A 29 -3.48 18.31 16.93
CA ILE A 29 -3.48 19.54 16.12
C ILE A 29 -2.48 19.33 14.98
N LEU A 30 -2.85 19.66 13.74
CA LEU A 30 -2.00 19.45 12.55
C LEU A 30 -0.61 20.11 12.69
N SER A 31 -0.55 21.33 13.24
CA SER A 31 0.71 22.06 13.45
C SER A 31 1.73 21.30 14.29
N ASN A 32 1.27 20.50 15.27
CA ASN A 32 2.16 19.75 16.16
C ASN A 32 2.89 18.62 15.44
N CYS A 33 2.23 17.99 14.47
CA CYS A 33 2.82 16.91 13.67
C CYS A 33 3.64 17.41 12.46
N THR A 34 3.32 18.57 11.91
CA THR A 34 3.99 19.09 10.71
C THR A 34 5.50 19.22 10.90
N ARG A 35 5.95 19.89 11.97
CA ARG A 35 7.38 20.12 12.24
C ARG A 35 8.18 18.82 12.40
N PRO A 36 7.76 17.84 13.23
CA PRO A 36 8.43 16.54 13.32
C PRO A 36 8.50 15.80 11.98
N VAL A 37 7.40 15.75 11.24
CA VAL A 37 7.32 15.02 9.96
C VAL A 37 8.21 15.68 8.90
N GLU A 38 8.15 17.00 8.74
CA GLU A 38 9.03 17.70 7.81
C GLU A 38 10.50 17.55 8.18
N ARG A 39 10.83 17.53 9.48
CA ARG A 39 12.20 17.31 9.95
C ARG A 39 12.69 15.91 9.59
N ALA A 40 11.88 14.88 9.81
CA ALA A 40 12.19 13.50 9.45
C ALA A 40 12.34 13.31 7.93
N LEU A 41 11.48 13.95 7.12
CA LEU A 41 11.61 13.89 5.67
C LEU A 41 12.88 14.58 5.18
N LYS A 42 13.22 15.74 5.76
CA LYS A 42 14.43 16.51 5.42
C LYS A 42 15.71 15.82 5.87
N SER A 43 15.74 15.16 7.04
CA SER A 43 16.92 14.43 7.52
C SER A 43 17.31 13.28 6.59
N ILE A 44 16.32 12.67 5.93
CA ILE A 44 16.51 11.59 4.95
C ILE A 44 16.80 12.17 3.53
N GLY A 45 16.86 13.50 3.40
CA GLY A 45 17.13 14.18 2.12
C GLY A 45 15.99 14.09 1.12
N MET A 46 14.78 13.76 1.57
CA MET A 46 13.63 13.55 0.70
C MET A 46 13.01 14.88 0.28
N ARG A 47 12.85 15.09 -1.03
CA ARG A 47 12.04 16.18 -1.57
C ARG A 47 10.56 15.78 -1.52
N PHE A 48 9.72 16.67 -1.01
CA PHE A 48 8.29 16.42 -0.87
C PHE A 48 7.45 17.62 -1.32
N THR A 49 6.25 17.34 -1.78
CA THR A 49 5.19 18.32 -2.03
C THR A 49 4.19 18.26 -0.89
N ARG A 50 3.80 19.41 -0.36
CA ARG A 50 2.82 19.51 0.73
C ARG A 50 1.50 20.06 0.19
N LEU A 51 0.40 19.38 0.50
CA LEU A 51 -0.95 19.81 0.15
C LEU A 51 -1.80 19.92 1.41
N THR A 52 -2.44 21.08 1.60
CA THR A 52 -3.37 21.31 2.71
C THR A 52 -4.80 21.13 2.22
N ASP A 53 -5.57 20.30 2.90
CA ASP A 53 -6.95 19.96 2.58
C ASP A 53 -7.25 19.79 1.07
N PRO A 54 -6.45 18.99 0.34
CA PRO A 54 -6.69 18.81 -1.08
C PRO A 54 -8.02 18.06 -1.28
N ASP A 55 -8.78 18.49 -2.27
CA ASP A 55 -9.80 17.63 -2.86
C ASP A 55 -9.14 16.41 -3.55
N PRO A 56 -9.90 15.34 -3.84
CA PRO A 56 -9.33 14.15 -4.47
C PRO A 56 -8.66 14.41 -5.82
N TYR A 57 -9.15 15.38 -6.61
CA TYR A 57 -8.60 15.70 -7.90
C TYR A 57 -7.23 16.39 -7.78
N LEU A 58 -7.09 17.33 -6.84
CA LEU A 58 -5.83 18.00 -6.54
C LEU A 58 -4.78 17.02 -6.03
N LEU A 59 -5.18 16.06 -5.19
CA LEU A 59 -4.29 15.00 -4.71
C LEU A 59 -3.78 14.12 -5.85
N VAL A 60 -4.67 13.71 -6.76
CA VAL A 60 -4.32 12.88 -7.93
C VAL A 60 -3.41 13.64 -8.89
N SER A 61 -3.80 14.85 -9.29
CA SER A 61 -3.05 15.67 -10.25
C SER A 61 -1.67 16.10 -9.73
N SER A 62 -1.56 16.42 -8.45
CA SER A 62 -0.26 16.76 -7.83
C SER A 62 0.61 15.52 -7.60
N GLY A 63 -0.03 14.36 -7.37
CA GLY A 63 0.66 13.13 -7.06
C GLY A 63 1.09 12.33 -8.28
N GLU A 64 0.36 12.38 -9.40
CA GLU A 64 0.64 11.52 -10.56
C GLU A 64 2.04 11.71 -11.14
N ASP A 65 2.57 12.93 -11.09
CA ASP A 65 3.93 13.26 -11.51
C ASP A 65 5.01 12.57 -10.68
N LEU A 66 4.69 12.18 -9.44
CA LEU A 66 5.61 11.39 -8.62
C LEU A 66 5.84 10.01 -9.21
N TYR A 67 4.87 9.47 -9.97
CA TYR A 67 5.01 8.15 -10.55
C TYR A 67 6.24 8.09 -11.45
N ASP A 68 6.63 9.17 -12.12
CA ASP A 68 7.76 9.17 -13.05
C ASP A 68 9.10 9.50 -12.36
N ARG A 69 9.09 9.99 -11.11
CA ARG A 69 10.25 10.57 -10.41
C ARG A 69 11.08 9.60 -9.56
N GLY A 70 10.62 8.37 -9.34
CA GLY A 70 11.39 7.40 -8.55
C GLY A 70 10.77 6.00 -8.51
N LYS A 71 11.43 5.05 -7.85
CA LYS A 71 10.94 3.67 -7.65
C LYS A 71 10.11 3.49 -6.37
N PHE A 72 10.34 4.36 -5.39
CA PHE A 72 9.66 4.37 -4.09
C PHE A 72 8.83 5.65 -3.97
N LEU A 73 7.52 5.48 -3.89
CA LEU A 73 6.55 6.55 -3.72
C LEU A 73 6.11 6.56 -2.25
N THR A 74 5.94 7.75 -1.69
CA THR A 74 5.55 7.94 -0.30
C THR A 74 4.41 8.94 -0.22
N VAL A 75 3.33 8.55 0.45
CA VAL A 75 2.17 9.38 0.75
C VAL A 75 1.98 9.38 2.25
N ILE A 76 2.05 10.55 2.89
CA ILE A 76 1.82 10.70 4.33
C ILE A 76 0.62 11.61 4.51
N GLU A 77 -0.43 11.11 5.16
CA GLU A 77 -1.59 11.89 5.57
C GLU A 77 -1.46 12.25 7.06
N LEU A 78 -1.47 13.53 7.38
CA LEU A 78 -1.72 14.03 8.71
C LEU A 78 -3.18 14.44 8.82
N THR A 79 -3.83 14.10 9.93
CA THR A 79 -5.21 14.53 10.18
C THR A 79 -5.46 14.75 11.67
N ASP A 80 -6.25 15.76 11.99
CA ASP A 80 -6.79 16.01 13.33
C ASP A 80 -8.29 15.63 13.45
N GLY A 81 -8.85 15.04 12.39
CA GLY A 81 -10.27 14.71 12.28
C GLY A 81 -11.11 15.79 11.58
N LEU A 82 -10.66 17.05 11.58
CA LEU A 82 -11.32 18.17 10.91
C LEU A 82 -10.65 18.50 9.58
N GLY A 83 -9.32 18.63 9.60
CA GLY A 83 -8.47 18.91 8.45
C GLY A 83 -7.55 17.74 8.09
N ARG A 84 -6.91 17.90 6.93
CA ARG A 84 -5.94 16.96 6.38
C ARG A 84 -4.78 17.71 5.76
N LEU A 85 -3.61 17.10 5.86
CA LEU A 85 -2.42 17.59 5.20
C LEU A 85 -1.65 16.40 4.63
N PHE A 86 -1.29 16.49 3.36
CA PHE A 86 -0.60 15.42 2.64
C PHE A 86 0.83 15.82 2.33
N TYR A 87 1.76 14.90 2.57
CA TYR A 87 3.10 14.94 2.02
C TYR A 87 3.23 13.87 0.94
N LEU A 88 3.63 14.31 -0.24
CA LEU A 88 3.80 13.50 -1.43
C LEU A 88 5.28 13.50 -1.81
N ALA A 89 5.91 12.34 -1.88
CA ALA A 89 7.33 12.24 -2.21
C ALA A 89 7.66 11.03 -3.07
N ALA A 90 8.77 11.13 -3.80
CA ALA A 90 9.36 10.06 -4.58
C ALA A 90 10.86 9.95 -4.28
N SER A 91 11.37 8.72 -4.30
CA SER A 91 12.77 8.40 -4.03
C SER A 91 13.20 7.17 -4.85
N ASP A 92 14.49 7.09 -5.15
CA ASP A 92 15.10 5.89 -5.75
C ASP A 92 15.59 4.90 -4.70
N VAL A 93 15.66 5.32 -3.44
CA VAL A 93 16.07 4.51 -2.29
C VAL A 93 14.87 4.22 -1.40
N PRO A 94 14.71 2.99 -0.88
CA PRO A 94 13.64 2.66 0.06
C PRO A 94 13.76 3.51 1.32
N VAL A 95 12.66 4.18 1.68
CA VAL A 95 12.63 5.05 2.87
C VAL A 95 11.92 4.34 4.00
N SER A 96 12.63 4.21 5.10
CA SER A 96 12.08 3.68 6.35
C SER A 96 11.28 4.78 7.04
N LEU A 97 9.96 4.61 7.15
CA LEU A 97 9.08 5.54 7.85
C LEU A 97 9.13 5.38 9.38
N LYS A 98 10.14 4.70 9.94
CA LYS A 98 10.31 4.51 11.38
C LYS A 98 10.50 5.83 12.15
N GLU A 99 10.96 6.87 11.46
CA GLU A 99 11.16 8.20 12.03
C GLU A 99 9.89 9.07 12.02
N ILE A 100 8.78 8.59 11.42
CA ILE A 100 7.50 9.29 11.46
C ILE A 100 6.85 9.05 12.83
N PRO A 101 6.38 10.11 13.52
CA PRO A 101 5.75 9.95 14.83
C PRO A 101 4.43 9.17 14.72
N HIS A 102 4.33 8.07 15.46
CA HIS A 102 3.13 7.29 15.76
C HIS A 102 2.07 7.25 14.64
N PRO A 103 2.37 6.61 13.49
CA PRO A 103 1.37 6.40 12.46
C PRO A 103 0.22 5.54 13.02
N GLU A 104 -1.02 5.97 12.79
CA GLU A 104 -2.22 5.18 13.06
C GLU A 104 -2.17 3.85 12.30
N PHE A 105 -1.70 3.90 11.06
CA PHE A 105 -1.35 2.73 10.28
C PHE A 105 -0.36 3.08 9.14
N VAL A 106 0.33 2.05 8.65
CA VAL A 106 1.18 2.12 7.47
C VAL A 106 0.81 0.97 6.53
N LEU A 107 0.55 1.29 5.27
CA LEU A 107 0.29 0.33 4.20
C LEU A 107 1.34 0.46 3.12
N ALA A 108 1.75 -0.66 2.55
CA ALA A 108 2.61 -0.69 1.38
C ALA A 108 1.84 -1.29 0.20
N PHE A 109 2.07 -0.73 -0.98
CA PHE A 109 1.44 -1.14 -2.22
C PHE A 109 2.52 -1.34 -3.29
N ARG A 110 2.32 -2.31 -4.17
CA ARG A 110 3.05 -2.46 -5.43
C ARG A 110 2.18 -1.89 -6.54
N VAL A 111 2.71 -0.93 -7.28
CA VAL A 111 1.98 -0.17 -8.30
C VAL A 111 2.61 -0.41 -9.66
N LYS A 112 1.96 -1.23 -10.47
CA LYS A 112 2.49 -1.68 -11.78
C LYS A 112 2.34 -0.64 -12.89
N ARG A 113 1.36 0.27 -12.78
CA ARG A 113 1.03 1.26 -13.83
C ARG A 113 0.66 2.62 -13.22
N ARG A 114 0.86 3.70 -14.00
CA ARG A 114 0.48 5.08 -13.62
C ARG A 114 -1.01 5.21 -13.29
N GLU A 115 -1.87 4.56 -14.05
CA GLU A 115 -3.32 4.51 -13.82
C GLU A 115 -3.68 3.91 -12.45
N GLY A 116 -2.96 2.86 -12.05
CA GLY A 116 -3.08 2.27 -10.73
C GLY A 116 -2.71 3.26 -9.63
N PHE A 117 -1.63 4.03 -9.82
CA PHE A 117 -1.24 5.07 -8.87
C PHE A 117 -2.30 6.17 -8.74
N ARG A 118 -2.84 6.64 -9.88
CA ARG A 118 -3.95 7.62 -9.89
C ARG A 118 -5.16 7.09 -9.10
N ALA A 119 -5.52 5.83 -9.31
CA ALA A 119 -6.62 5.22 -8.58
C ALA A 119 -6.34 5.08 -7.08
N LEU A 120 -5.10 4.74 -6.71
CA LEU A 120 -4.69 4.69 -5.30
C LEU A 120 -4.84 6.06 -4.63
N LEU A 121 -4.36 7.12 -5.28
CA LEU A 121 -4.48 8.50 -4.77
C LEU A 121 -5.94 8.95 -4.68
N ASP A 122 -6.79 8.63 -5.66
CA ASP A 122 -8.22 8.96 -5.61
C ASP A 122 -8.91 8.27 -4.42
N VAL A 123 -8.61 6.98 -4.20
CA VAL A 123 -9.14 6.22 -3.07
C VAL A 123 -8.66 6.77 -1.73
N ILE A 124 -7.38 7.17 -1.62
CA ILE A 124 -6.84 7.86 -0.43
C ILE A 124 -7.57 9.20 -0.22
N GLY A 125 -7.65 10.02 -1.28
CA GLY A 125 -8.29 11.34 -1.24
C GLY A 125 -9.75 11.30 -0.81
N ARG A 126 -10.49 10.25 -1.18
CA ARG A 126 -11.88 10.00 -0.77
C ARG A 126 -12.04 9.37 0.62
N LYS A 127 -10.97 9.24 1.41
CA LYS A 127 -10.98 8.61 2.75
C LYS A 127 -11.46 7.14 2.73
N ARG A 128 -11.27 6.43 1.62
CA ARG A 128 -11.73 5.03 1.44
C ARG A 128 -10.71 4.01 1.96
N ILE A 129 -9.53 4.45 2.40
CA ILE A 129 -8.53 3.62 3.08
C ILE A 129 -8.54 3.95 4.59
N GLY A 130 -8.79 2.94 5.43
CA GLY A 130 -8.78 3.10 6.88
C GLY A 130 -8.21 1.87 7.58
N GLY A 131 -7.46 2.09 8.67
CA GLY A 131 -6.72 1.04 9.41
C GLY A 131 -7.61 -0.08 9.98
N ILE A 132 -8.85 0.25 10.35
CA ILE A 132 -9.84 -0.72 10.88
C ILE A 132 -10.13 -1.83 9.86
N ARG A 133 -10.31 -1.50 8.58
CA ARG A 133 -10.64 -2.50 7.54
C ARG A 133 -9.48 -3.44 7.24
N HIS A 134 -8.24 -2.96 7.36
CA HIS A 134 -7.06 -3.79 7.13
C HIS A 134 -6.74 -4.72 8.32
N LYS A 135 -7.01 -4.28 9.56
CA LYS A 135 -6.80 -5.08 10.78
C LYS A 135 -7.82 -6.22 10.93
N HIS A 136 -9.05 -6.03 10.44
CA HIS A 136 -10.15 -6.99 10.61
C HIS A 136 -10.42 -7.87 9.38
N ARG A 137 -9.52 -7.93 8.39
CA ARG A 137 -9.69 -8.79 7.19
C ARG A 137 -9.97 -10.26 7.55
N SER A 138 -9.35 -10.75 8.62
CA SER A 138 -9.60 -12.11 9.15
C SER A 138 -10.98 -12.26 9.81
N LEU A 139 -11.42 -11.24 10.57
CA LEU A 139 -12.72 -11.23 11.26
C LEU A 139 -13.89 -11.05 10.27
N LEU A 140 -13.65 -10.31 9.19
CA LEU A 140 -14.57 -10.22 8.05
C LEU A 140 -14.69 -11.54 7.32
N ASN A 141 -13.60 -12.24 7.00
CA ASN A 141 -13.66 -13.58 6.41
C ASN A 141 -14.40 -14.59 7.32
N PHE A 142 -14.25 -14.46 8.63
CA PHE A 142 -14.99 -15.25 9.62
C PHE A 142 -16.50 -14.92 9.60
N LEU A 143 -16.87 -13.63 9.60
CA LEU A 143 -18.27 -13.19 9.49
C LEU A 143 -18.90 -13.61 8.16
N ILE A 144 -18.15 -13.61 7.07
CA ILE A 144 -18.60 -14.11 5.75
C ILE A 144 -18.90 -15.61 5.82
N SER A 145 -18.01 -16.39 6.43
CA SER A 145 -18.23 -17.84 6.60
C SER A 145 -19.45 -18.12 7.48
N PHE A 146 -19.64 -17.32 8.53
CA PHE A 146 -20.78 -17.44 9.44
C PHE A 146 -22.11 -17.03 8.79
N VAL A 147 -22.16 -15.88 8.11
CA VAL A 147 -23.35 -15.37 7.40
C VAL A 147 -23.69 -16.23 6.18
N GLY A 148 -22.69 -16.72 5.45
CA GLY A 148 -22.88 -17.66 4.35
C GLY A 148 -23.56 -18.94 4.82
N SER A 149 -23.11 -19.51 5.95
CA SER A 149 -23.72 -20.71 6.56
C SER A 149 -25.16 -20.47 7.06
N LEU A 150 -25.42 -19.29 7.63
CA LEU A 150 -26.74 -18.91 8.15
C LEU A 150 -27.77 -18.62 7.05
N LEU A 151 -27.33 -18.03 5.93
CA LEU A 151 -28.17 -17.81 4.76
C LEU A 151 -28.45 -19.11 3.99
N LEU A 152 -27.45 -20.01 3.91
CA LEU A 152 -27.61 -21.38 3.38
C LEU A 152 -28.69 -22.17 4.14
N SER A 153 -28.81 -22.01 5.46
CA SER A 153 -29.85 -22.70 6.24
C SER A 153 -31.24 -22.08 6.10
N SER A 154 -31.34 -20.77 5.79
CA SER A 154 -32.63 -20.07 5.65
C SER A 154 -33.22 -20.10 4.23
N ALA A 155 -32.39 -20.28 3.19
CA ALA A 155 -32.81 -20.24 1.79
C ALA A 155 -33.37 -21.57 1.24
N VAL A 156 -33.65 -22.54 2.12
CA VAL A 156 -34.05 -23.93 1.80
C VAL A 156 -35.41 -24.04 1.09
N ASN A 157 -36.15 -22.94 0.88
CA ASN A 157 -37.48 -22.94 0.26
C ASN A 157 -37.59 -22.23 -1.11
N ILE A 158 -36.48 -21.99 -1.81
CA ILE A 158 -36.52 -21.50 -3.20
C ILE A 158 -36.59 -22.73 -4.12
N GLU A 159 -37.68 -22.89 -4.89
CA GLU A 159 -38.03 -24.06 -5.71
C GLU A 159 -37.07 -24.42 -6.88
N GLY A 160 -35.80 -23.99 -6.83
CA GLY A 160 -34.81 -24.36 -7.83
C GLY A 160 -33.39 -24.27 -7.31
N TYR A 161 -32.72 -25.43 -7.26
CA TYR A 161 -31.30 -25.55 -6.94
C TYR A 161 -30.41 -24.55 -7.70
N TRP A 162 -30.69 -24.34 -8.99
CA TRP A 162 -29.97 -23.40 -9.85
C TRP A 162 -30.21 -21.92 -9.47
N GLY A 163 -31.43 -21.58 -9.06
CA GLY A 163 -31.76 -20.23 -8.59
C GLY A 163 -31.08 -19.92 -7.26
N GLN A 164 -31.10 -20.87 -6.33
CA GLN A 164 -30.43 -20.76 -5.03
C GLN A 164 -28.90 -20.65 -5.19
N ALA A 165 -28.29 -21.47 -6.05
CA ALA A 165 -26.86 -21.41 -6.34
C ALA A 165 -26.44 -20.05 -6.94
N THR A 166 -27.23 -19.54 -7.89
CA THR A 166 -26.95 -18.24 -8.54
C THR A 166 -27.09 -17.08 -7.56
N LEU A 167 -28.13 -17.09 -6.72
CA LEU A 167 -28.34 -16.07 -5.68
C LEU A 167 -27.19 -16.06 -4.66
N MET A 168 -26.75 -17.24 -4.20
CA MET A 168 -25.63 -17.36 -3.27
C MET A 168 -24.32 -16.88 -3.89
N LEU A 169 -24.08 -17.17 -5.18
CA LEU A 169 -22.91 -16.69 -5.91
C LEU A 169 -22.91 -15.17 -6.05
N LEU A 170 -24.05 -14.57 -6.39
CA LEU A 170 -24.21 -13.11 -6.48
C LEU A 170 -24.02 -12.43 -5.11
N LEU A 171 -24.56 -13.02 -4.05
CA LEU A 171 -24.42 -12.50 -2.69
C LEU A 171 -22.96 -12.59 -2.22
N ALA A 172 -22.30 -13.72 -2.44
CA ALA A 172 -20.88 -13.88 -2.12
C ALA A 172 -20.01 -12.87 -2.89
N LEU A 173 -20.31 -12.64 -4.17
CA LEU A 173 -19.65 -11.62 -4.98
C LEU A 173 -19.89 -10.21 -4.45
N ALA A 174 -21.14 -9.87 -4.11
CA ALA A 174 -21.51 -8.56 -3.57
C ALA A 174 -20.83 -8.30 -2.22
N ILE A 175 -20.81 -9.31 -1.34
CA ILE A 175 -20.11 -9.27 -0.05
C ILE A 175 -18.61 -9.08 -0.27
N PHE A 176 -18.00 -9.84 -1.17
CA PHE A 176 -16.58 -9.70 -1.50
C PHE A 176 -16.24 -8.30 -2.04
N ILE A 177 -17.08 -7.78 -2.95
CA ILE A 177 -16.90 -6.43 -3.50
C ILE A 177 -17.07 -5.39 -2.39
N ILE A 178 -18.12 -5.43 -1.58
CA ILE A 178 -18.40 -4.41 -0.56
C ILE A 178 -17.33 -4.41 0.55
N LEU A 179 -16.86 -5.60 0.96
CA LEU A 179 -15.93 -5.74 2.07
C LEU A 179 -14.48 -5.53 1.67
N ASP A 180 -14.05 -6.00 0.50
CA ASP A 180 -12.68 -5.85 -0.01
C ASP A 180 -12.55 -4.59 -0.90
N TYR A 181 -13.60 -3.76 -1.01
CA TYR A 181 -13.52 -2.40 -1.54
C TYR A 181 -12.78 -1.49 -0.55
N PRO A 182 -11.73 -0.76 -0.99
CA PRO A 182 -11.36 -0.46 -2.37
C PRO A 182 -10.25 -1.35 -2.98
N PHE A 183 -9.71 -2.32 -2.24
CA PHE A 183 -8.53 -3.10 -2.62
C PHE A 183 -8.75 -3.98 -3.86
N SER A 184 -9.92 -4.58 -4.05
CA SER A 184 -10.23 -5.36 -5.25
C SER A 184 -10.21 -4.53 -6.53
N LEU A 185 -10.74 -3.29 -6.48
CA LEU A 185 -10.66 -2.38 -7.62
C LEU A 185 -9.22 -1.89 -7.86
N LEU A 186 -8.48 -1.64 -6.78
CA LEU A 186 -7.06 -1.29 -6.88
C LEU A 186 -6.26 -2.42 -7.54
N TYR A 187 -6.54 -3.67 -7.20
CA TYR A 187 -5.91 -4.85 -7.82
C TYR A 187 -6.15 -4.89 -9.33
N ILE A 188 -7.40 -4.72 -9.78
CA ILE A 188 -7.74 -4.67 -11.22
C ILE A 188 -6.99 -3.53 -11.93
N LYS A 189 -6.79 -2.40 -11.25
CA LYS A 189 -6.03 -1.26 -11.78
C LYS A 189 -4.51 -1.41 -11.63
N GLY A 190 -4.01 -2.58 -11.21
CA GLY A 190 -2.58 -2.87 -11.12
C GLY A 190 -1.91 -2.41 -9.82
N VAL A 191 -2.68 -2.30 -8.74
CA VAL A 191 -2.19 -1.98 -7.39
C VAL A 191 -2.40 -3.17 -6.46
N GLU A 192 -1.30 -3.74 -5.98
CA GLU A 192 -1.32 -4.89 -5.06
C GLU A 192 -0.91 -4.45 -3.66
N VAL A 193 -1.63 -4.90 -2.64
CA VAL A 193 -1.26 -4.62 -1.24
C VAL A 193 -0.11 -5.53 -0.80
N ILE A 194 0.95 -4.95 -0.25
CA ILE A 194 2.11 -5.66 0.29
C ILE A 194 1.91 -5.82 1.80
N GLN A 195 1.79 -7.06 2.28
CA GLN A 195 1.54 -7.36 3.69
C GLN A 195 2.71 -6.98 4.62
N ASN A 196 3.93 -6.88 4.09
CA ASN A 196 5.12 -6.45 4.84
C ASN A 196 5.51 -5.01 4.46
N PRO A 197 5.20 -4.00 5.31
CA PRO A 197 5.51 -2.60 5.05
C PRO A 197 7.01 -2.31 5.10
N GLU A 198 7.81 -3.16 5.76
CA GLU A 198 9.26 -3.07 5.72
C GLU A 198 9.83 -3.77 4.46
N PRO A 199 10.75 -3.12 3.73
CA PRO A 199 11.60 -3.83 2.81
C PRO A 199 12.50 -4.74 3.64
N SER A 200 12.29 -6.06 3.57
CA SER A 200 13.24 -7.02 4.11
C SER A 200 14.52 -6.95 3.27
N ALA A 201 15.40 -5.99 3.60
CA ALA A 201 16.76 -5.99 3.13
C ALA A 201 17.44 -7.21 3.77
N LYS A 202 17.39 -8.36 3.09
CA LYS A 202 18.39 -9.42 3.33
C LYS A 202 19.72 -8.83 2.89
N VAL A 203 20.41 -8.19 3.83
CA VAL A 203 21.81 -7.79 3.65
C VAL A 203 22.60 -9.09 3.52
N PHE A 204 22.84 -9.51 2.28
CA PHE A 204 23.87 -10.51 2.00
C PHE A 204 25.22 -9.84 2.25
N VAL A 205 25.76 -10.07 3.45
CA VAL A 205 27.16 -9.73 3.76
C VAL A 205 28.03 -10.66 2.90
N ILE A 206 28.38 -10.22 1.70
CA ILE A 206 29.44 -10.86 0.93
C ILE A 206 30.74 -10.53 1.65
N LYS A 207 31.21 -11.44 2.51
CA LYS A 207 32.59 -11.42 3.02
C LYS A 207 33.52 -11.60 1.81
N VAL A 208 33.99 -10.49 1.24
CA VAL A 208 35.07 -10.50 0.27
C VAL A 208 36.35 -10.88 1.03
N LYS A 209 36.74 -12.15 1.01
CA LYS A 209 38.08 -12.58 1.43
C LYS A 209 39.08 -11.94 0.46
N ARG A 210 39.83 -10.97 0.96
CA ARG A 210 40.95 -10.34 0.27
C ARG A 210 41.99 -11.43 -0.02
N ALA A 211 42.28 -11.69 -1.29
CA ALA A 211 43.31 -12.62 -1.70
C ALA A 211 44.68 -12.16 -1.17
N GLU A 212 45.33 -12.99 -0.37
CA GLU A 212 46.73 -12.82 -0.03
C GLU A 212 47.58 -13.01 -1.29
N LYS A 213 48.20 -11.90 -1.68
CA LYS A 213 49.19 -11.82 -2.74
C LYS A 213 50.45 -12.52 -2.24
N LYS A 214 50.66 -13.78 -2.61
CA LYS A 214 51.96 -14.45 -2.50
C LYS A 214 52.99 -13.60 -3.28
N ARG A 215 53.86 -12.89 -2.55
CA ARG A 215 55.09 -12.35 -3.10
C ARG A 215 56.10 -13.49 -3.18
N SER A 216 56.58 -13.69 -4.41
CA SER A 216 57.79 -14.40 -4.75
C SER A 216 59.02 -13.72 -4.14
N SER A 217 59.82 -14.50 -3.45
CA SER A 217 61.26 -14.31 -3.24
C SER A 217 61.83 -15.63 -2.77
#